data_AF-A0A7S0TKY3-F1
#
_entry.id   AF-A0A7S0TKY3-F1
#
_cell.length_a   1.000
_cell.length_b   1.000
_cell.length_c   1.000
_cell.angle_alpha   90.00
_cell.angle_beta   90.00
_cell.angle_gamma   90.00
#
_symmetry.space_group_name_H-M   'P 1'
#
loop_
_entity.id
_entity.type
_entity.pdbx_description
1 polymer ?
#
loop_
_entity_poly.entity_id
_entity_poly.type
_entity_poly.pdbx_seq_one_letter_code
_entity_poly.pdbx_strand_id
1 'polypeptide(L)'
;PEAYDNPLWWEEEERERLLAGTPLLAGARGREMKLREAFAKLIPRLCTNMPYLFPPGTFTYRNWLWAASTVWSRGFPSSLAPVGGREGGAPPAQGARSEAVSEYNATHSVVASGPDDRGGGG
;
A
#
# COMPACT_ATOMS: atom_id res chain seq x y z
N PRO A 1 16.63 -2.94 -16.90
CA PRO A 1 17.68 -1.89 -16.76
C PRO A 1 18.28 -1.96 -15.35
N GLU A 2 19.52 -1.52 -15.13
CA GLU A 2 20.14 -1.54 -13.79
C GLU A 2 19.74 -0.34 -12.92
N ALA A 3 19.37 0.77 -13.56
CA ALA A 3 18.85 1.99 -12.94
C ALA A 3 17.73 2.60 -13.81
N TYR A 4 17.06 3.62 -13.29
CA TYR A 4 16.04 4.38 -14.00
C TYR A 4 16.37 5.88 -13.97
N ASP A 5 15.90 6.62 -14.96
CA ASP A 5 16.20 8.07 -15.09
C ASP A 5 15.19 8.97 -14.36
N ASN A 6 14.39 8.40 -13.45
CA ASN A 6 13.38 9.18 -12.73
C ASN A 6 13.97 9.82 -11.45
N PRO A 7 13.38 10.91 -10.92
CA PRO A 7 13.93 11.64 -9.79
C PRO A 7 14.22 10.84 -8.52
N LEU A 8 13.61 9.67 -8.33
CA LEU A 8 13.87 8.82 -7.15
C LEU A 8 15.24 8.15 -7.19
N TRP A 9 15.90 8.15 -8.34
CA TRP A 9 17.23 7.58 -8.56
C TRP A 9 18.34 8.62 -8.55
N TRP A 10 17.98 9.91 -8.51
CA TRP A 10 18.94 10.99 -8.42
C TRP A 10 19.35 11.20 -6.96
N GLU A 11 20.60 11.63 -6.78
CA GLU A 11 21.06 12.14 -5.49
C GLU A 11 20.22 13.35 -5.07
N GLU A 12 20.12 13.58 -3.75
CA GLU A 12 19.24 14.62 -3.22
C GLU A 12 19.67 16.01 -3.72
N GLU A 13 20.98 16.30 -3.79
CA GLU A 13 21.49 17.58 -4.28
C GLU A 13 21.12 17.82 -5.74
N GLU A 14 21.19 16.79 -6.59
CA GLU A 14 20.80 16.89 -8.00
C GLU A 14 19.30 17.15 -8.13
N ARG A 15 18.51 16.45 -7.33
CA ARG A 15 17.06 16.58 -7.30
C ARG A 15 16.62 17.96 -6.82
N GLU A 16 17.22 18.47 -5.76
CA GLU A 16 17.00 19.84 -5.29
C GLU A 16 17.36 20.85 -6.37
N ARG A 17 18.57 20.75 -6.93
CA ARG A 17 19.05 21.68 -7.96
C ARG A 17 18.13 21.73 -9.18
N LEU A 18 17.65 20.58 -9.65
CA LEU A 18 16.88 20.49 -10.89
C LEU A 18 15.37 20.69 -10.71
N LEU A 19 14.83 20.38 -9.53
CA LEU A 19 13.38 20.38 -9.29
C LEU A 19 12.92 21.44 -8.26
N ALA A 20 13.82 22.25 -7.70
CA ALA A 20 13.47 23.34 -6.79
C ALA A 20 12.37 24.23 -7.36
N GLY A 21 11.40 24.59 -6.52
CA GLY A 21 10.25 25.40 -6.90
C GLY A 21 9.15 24.66 -7.68
N THR A 22 9.36 23.38 -8.04
CA THR A 22 8.35 22.57 -8.72
C THR A 22 7.59 21.65 -7.74
N PRO A 23 6.32 21.32 -8.02
CA PRO A 23 5.60 20.31 -7.24
C PRO A 23 6.22 18.90 -7.36
N LEU A 24 7.03 18.66 -8.39
CA LEU A 24 7.69 17.37 -8.60
C LEU A 24 8.72 17.07 -7.50
N LEU A 25 9.42 18.07 -6.96
CA LEU A 25 10.37 17.86 -5.87
C LEU A 25 9.67 17.32 -4.61
N ALA A 26 8.58 17.96 -4.20
CA ALA A 26 7.78 17.51 -3.07
C ALA A 26 7.18 16.11 -3.32
N GLY A 27 6.70 15.86 -4.54
CA GLY A 27 6.18 14.55 -4.95
C GLY A 27 7.24 13.45 -4.91
N ALA A 28 8.46 13.72 -5.39
CA ALA A 28 9.58 12.79 -5.36
C ALA A 28 9.99 12.47 -3.92
N ARG A 29 10.18 13.48 -3.06
CA ARG A 29 10.48 13.30 -1.64
C ARG A 29 9.42 12.48 -0.91
N GLY A 30 8.15 12.82 -1.11
CA GLY A 30 7.05 12.09 -0.49
C GLY A 30 6.99 10.62 -0.92
N ARG A 31 7.31 10.30 -2.19
CA ARG A 31 7.40 8.92 -2.66
C ARG A 31 8.61 8.19 -2.10
N GLU A 32 9.78 8.82 -2.06
CA GLU A 32 10.98 8.23 -1.48
C GLU A 32 10.78 7.91 0.00
N MET A 33 10.23 8.86 0.77
CA MET A 33 9.93 8.66 2.20
C MET A 33 9.03 7.44 2.41
N LYS A 34 7.93 7.33 1.65
CA LYS A 34 7.03 6.17 1.71
C LYS A 34 7.73 4.85 1.36
N LEU A 35 8.59 4.85 0.34
CA LEU A 35 9.36 3.67 -0.04
C LEU A 35 10.34 3.25 1.07
N ARG A 36 11.03 4.22 1.69
CA ARG A 36 11.96 3.97 2.80
C ARG A 36 11.24 3.45 4.03
N GLU A 37 10.12 4.05 4.41
CA GLU A 37 9.29 3.60 5.53
C GLU A 37 8.79 2.17 5.32
N ALA A 38 8.26 1.86 4.13
CA ALA A 38 7.81 0.52 3.79
C ALA A 38 8.95 -0.50 3.86
N PHE A 39 10.12 -0.16 3.29
CA PHE A 39 11.31 -1.00 3.36
C PHE A 39 11.73 -1.27 4.80
N ALA A 40 11.90 -0.22 5.60
CA ALA A 40 12.36 -0.31 7.00
C ALA A 40 11.39 -1.11 7.88
N LYS A 41 10.08 -1.03 7.61
CA LYS A 41 9.06 -1.78 8.36
C LYS A 41 8.99 -3.25 7.98
N LEU A 42 9.13 -3.57 6.69
CA LEU A 42 8.84 -4.90 6.15
C LEU A 42 10.10 -5.78 6.02
N ILE A 43 11.11 -5.27 5.32
CA ILE A 43 12.23 -6.09 4.85
C ILE A 43 13.07 -6.67 5.99
N PRO A 44 13.46 -5.90 7.03
CA PRO A 44 14.20 -6.47 8.16
C PRO A 44 13.45 -7.62 8.84
N ARG A 45 12.12 -7.50 8.99
CA ARG A 45 11.29 -8.55 9.61
C ARG A 45 11.24 -9.80 8.75
N LEU A 46 11.10 -9.66 7.43
CA LEU A 46 11.11 -10.80 6.51
C LEU A 46 12.47 -11.50 6.50
N CYS A 47 13.56 -10.73 6.46
CA CYS A 47 14.91 -11.26 6.47
C CYS A 47 15.24 -12.01 7.77
N THR A 48 14.76 -11.50 8.91
CA THR A 48 14.95 -12.15 10.22
C THR A 48 14.10 -13.41 10.37
N ASN A 49 12.82 -13.37 9.98
CA ASN A 49 11.88 -14.48 10.22
C ASN A 49 12.00 -15.59 9.17
N MET A 50 12.41 -15.27 7.94
CA MET A 50 12.47 -16.20 6.82
C MET A 50 13.75 -16.01 5.99
N PRO A 51 14.95 -16.13 6.59
CA PRO A 51 16.22 -15.81 5.92
C PRO A 51 16.52 -16.67 4.69
N TYR A 52 15.99 -17.90 4.65
CA TYR A 52 16.12 -18.79 3.48
C TYR A 52 15.37 -18.26 2.25
N LEU A 53 14.20 -17.65 2.46
CA LEU A 53 13.39 -17.04 1.39
C LEU A 53 13.79 -15.58 1.12
N PHE A 54 14.26 -14.89 2.16
CA PHE A 54 14.63 -13.47 2.12
C PHE A 54 16.07 -13.25 2.60
N PRO A 55 17.09 -13.59 1.79
CA PRO A 55 18.49 -13.39 2.18
C PRO A 55 18.80 -11.89 2.34
N PRO A 56 19.33 -11.42 3.49
CA PRO A 56 19.58 -9.99 3.74
C PRO A 56 20.45 -9.31 2.68
N GLY A 57 21.43 -10.02 2.12
CA GLY A 57 22.32 -9.49 1.08
C GLY A 57 21.61 -9.18 -0.25
N THR A 58 20.47 -9.84 -0.51
CA THR A 58 19.68 -9.64 -1.73
C THR A 58 18.64 -8.54 -1.54
N PHE A 59 18.04 -8.44 -0.35
CA PHE A 59 16.95 -7.51 -0.07
C PHE A 59 17.47 -6.16 0.46
N THR A 60 18.23 -5.46 -0.38
CA THR A 60 18.73 -4.10 -0.10
C THR A 60 17.74 -3.02 -0.51
N TYR A 61 17.86 -1.81 0.03
CA TYR A 61 17.00 -0.69 -0.36
C TYR A 61 17.12 -0.35 -1.87
N ARG A 62 18.33 -0.50 -2.44
CA ARG A 62 18.55 -0.29 -3.88
C ARG A 62 17.73 -1.27 -4.72
N ASN A 63 17.72 -2.56 -4.35
CA ASN A 63 16.93 -3.57 -5.05
C ASN A 63 15.41 -3.39 -4.83
N TRP A 64 15.01 -2.89 -3.67
CA TRP A 64 13.63 -2.50 -3.39
C TRP A 64 13.16 -1.34 -4.28
N LEU A 65 13.94 -0.27 -4.38
CA LEU A 65 13.67 0.87 -5.27
C LEU A 65 13.62 0.43 -6.74
N TRP A 66 14.53 -0.46 -7.13
CA TRP A 66 14.52 -1.12 -8.44
C TRP A 66 13.23 -1.88 -8.73
N ALA A 67 12.79 -2.72 -7.81
CA ALA A 67 11.56 -3.48 -7.98
C ALA A 67 10.34 -2.55 -8.10
N ALA A 68 10.23 -1.54 -7.23
CA ALA A 68 9.15 -0.55 -7.28
C ALA A 68 9.13 0.21 -8.62
N SER A 69 10.28 0.69 -9.07
CA SER A 69 10.42 1.40 -10.36
C SER A 69 10.08 0.50 -11.55
N THR A 70 10.41 -0.79 -11.46
CA THR A 70 10.07 -1.79 -12.47
C THR A 70 8.56 -2.00 -12.57
N VAL A 71 7.88 -2.14 -11.42
CA VAL A 71 6.42 -2.28 -11.39
C VAL A 71 5.73 -1.01 -11.90
N TRP A 72 6.20 0.18 -11.55
CA TRP A 72 5.57 1.42 -12.04
C TRP A 72 5.77 1.68 -13.53
N SER A 73 6.90 1.25 -14.09
CA SER A 73 7.19 1.48 -15.51
C SER A 73 6.66 0.39 -16.44
N ARG A 74 6.47 -0.84 -15.93
CA ARG A 74 6.09 -2.02 -16.73
C ARG A 74 4.86 -2.76 -16.24
N GLY A 75 4.36 -2.44 -15.06
CA GLY A 75 3.17 -3.08 -14.50
C GLY A 75 1.92 -2.60 -15.22
N PHE A 76 1.12 -3.55 -15.69
CA PHE A 76 -0.20 -3.26 -16.22
C PHE A 76 -1.23 -3.36 -15.10
N PRO A 77 -2.14 -2.38 -14.95
CA PRO A 77 -3.23 -2.51 -14.02
C PRO A 77 -4.12 -3.68 -14.46
N SER A 78 -4.47 -4.56 -13.52
CA SER A 78 -5.36 -5.70 -13.77
C SER A 78 -6.84 -5.29 -13.94
N SER A 79 -7.17 -4.04 -13.64
CA SER A 79 -8.48 -3.44 -13.86
C SER A 79 -8.32 -2.17 -14.69
N LEU A 80 -8.75 -2.25 -15.95
CA LEU A 80 -9.02 -1.08 -16.77
C LEU A 80 -10.44 -0.64 -16.42
N ALA A 81 -10.60 0.35 -15.54
CA ALA A 81 -11.86 1.09 -15.53
C ALA A 81 -12.07 1.60 -16.96
N PRO A 82 -13.23 1.35 -17.60
CA PRO A 82 -13.42 1.74 -18.99
C PRO A 82 -13.21 3.26 -19.11
N VAL A 83 -12.14 3.64 -19.80
CA VAL A 83 -11.89 5.01 -20.24
C VAL A 83 -12.86 5.28 -21.39
N GLY A 84 -14.12 5.52 -21.06
CA GLY A 84 -15.19 5.59 -22.06
C GLY A 84 -16.58 5.57 -21.46
N GLY A 85 -16.86 6.48 -20.52
CA GLY A 85 -18.19 6.68 -19.94
C GLY A 85 -18.56 8.17 -19.85
N ARG A 86 -18.12 8.98 -20.81
CA ARG A 86 -18.68 10.32 -21.07
C ARG A 86 -19.54 10.24 -22.33
N GLU A 87 -20.61 9.45 -22.26
CA GLU A 87 -21.77 9.65 -23.13
C GLU A 87 -22.89 10.20 -22.26
N GLY A 88 -23.52 11.28 -22.72
CA GLY A 88 -24.57 12.00 -22.01
C GLY A 88 -25.85 11.17 -21.84
N GLY A 89 -25.86 10.30 -20.84
CA GLY A 89 -27.05 9.60 -20.34
C GLY A 89 -27.42 10.10 -18.95
N ALA A 90 -28.70 10.46 -18.78
CA ALA A 90 -29.31 10.99 -17.57
C ALA A 90 -28.95 10.22 -16.27
N PRO A 91 -29.00 10.86 -15.08
CA PRO A 91 -28.79 10.16 -13.81
C PRO A 91 -29.83 9.04 -13.66
N PRO A 92 -29.42 7.81 -13.28
CA PRO A 92 -30.38 6.75 -13.03
C PRO A 92 -31.25 7.15 -11.83
N ALA A 93 -32.56 7.08 -12.06
CA ALA A 93 -33.59 7.30 -11.07
C ALA A 93 -33.34 6.44 -9.82
N GLN A 94 -33.51 7.07 -8.67
CA GLN A 94 -33.53 6.41 -7.37
C GLN A 94 -34.58 5.29 -7.38
N GLY A 95 -34.15 4.06 -7.04
CA GLY A 95 -35.08 2.99 -6.68
C GLY A 95 -34.70 1.60 -7.17
N ALA A 96 -33.76 0.93 -6.48
CA ALA A 96 -33.85 -0.50 -6.12
C ALA A 96 -32.64 -0.91 -5.26
N ARG A 97 -32.94 -1.47 -4.07
CA ARG A 97 -32.03 -2.23 -3.17
C ARG A 97 -31.39 -3.41 -3.91
N SER A 98 -30.25 -4.01 -3.53
CA SER A 98 -29.90 -4.53 -2.21
C SER A 98 -28.40 -4.84 -2.06
N GLU A 99 -27.95 -4.82 -0.81
CA GLU A 99 -26.98 -5.73 -0.19
C GLU A 99 -25.60 -5.94 -0.86
N ALA A 100 -24.57 -5.27 -0.30
CA ALA A 100 -23.26 -5.87 0.01
C ALA A 100 -22.27 -4.83 0.57
N VAL A 101 -22.56 -4.17 1.69
CA VAL A 101 -21.50 -3.51 2.51
C VAL A 101 -21.90 -3.55 3.98
N SER A 102 -21.72 -4.68 4.65
CA SER A 102 -21.65 -4.71 6.13
C SER A 102 -21.11 -6.04 6.63
N GLU A 103 -19.90 -6.43 6.22
CA GLU A 103 -19.24 -7.57 6.87
C GLU A 103 -17.72 -7.48 6.72
N TYR A 104 -17.09 -6.52 7.41
CA TYR A 104 -15.63 -6.56 7.63
C TYR A 104 -15.17 -5.83 8.90
N ASN A 105 -16.00 -5.80 9.96
CA ASN A 105 -15.58 -5.17 11.22
C ASN A 105 -16.11 -5.83 12.51
N ALA A 106 -16.40 -7.12 12.52
CA ALA A 106 -16.80 -7.80 13.76
C ALA A 106 -16.53 -9.31 13.78
N THR A 107 -15.25 -9.72 13.80
CA THR A 107 -14.90 -11.09 14.20
C THR A 107 -13.54 -11.14 14.89
N HIS A 108 -13.51 -10.67 16.14
CA HIS A 108 -12.78 -11.31 17.23
C HIS A 108 -13.42 -10.88 18.56
N SER A 109 -14.65 -11.35 18.80
CA SER A 109 -15.18 -11.54 20.14
C SER A 109 -15.32 -13.04 20.34
N VAL A 110 -14.41 -13.65 21.10
CA VAL A 110 -14.61 -14.99 21.66
C VAL A 110 -15.12 -14.79 23.08
N VAL A 111 -16.44 -14.90 23.18
CA VAL A 111 -17.23 -15.58 24.21
C VAL A 111 -16.50 -15.90 25.52
N ALA A 112 -16.97 -15.26 26.60
CA ALA A 112 -17.13 -15.91 27.90
C ALA A 112 -18.53 -15.57 28.42
N SER A 113 -19.51 -16.40 28.06
CA SER A 113 -20.83 -16.45 28.70
C SER A 113 -20.73 -17.28 29.98
N GLY A 114 -21.31 -16.79 31.07
CA GLY A 114 -21.28 -17.39 32.42
C GLY A 114 -22.07 -18.70 32.56
N PRO A 115 -22.33 -19.09 33.82
CA PRO A 115 -23.73 -18.99 34.24
C PRO A 115 -23.93 -18.47 35.68
N ASP A 116 -25.03 -17.72 35.84
CA ASP A 116 -25.81 -17.59 37.08
C ASP A 116 -26.20 -18.97 37.63
N ASP A 117 -26.16 -19.17 38.96
CA ASP A 117 -27.38 -19.48 39.74
C ASP A 117 -27.13 -19.52 41.27
N ARG A 118 -27.94 -18.72 41.98
CA ARG A 118 -28.65 -18.91 43.27
C ARG A 118 -28.09 -19.76 44.44
N GLY A 119 -28.29 -19.17 45.63
CA GLY A 119 -28.72 -19.88 46.86
C GLY A 119 -27.71 -19.81 48.00
N GLY A 120 -27.94 -19.01 49.06
CA GLY A 120 -28.59 -19.45 50.31
C GLY A 120 -27.51 -19.66 51.39
N GLY A 121 -27.41 -18.85 52.44
CA GLY A 121 -28.20 -18.96 53.67
C GLY A 121 -27.34 -19.61 54.77
N GLY A 122 -27.17 -18.92 55.92
CA GLY A 122 -26.44 -19.42 57.09
C GLY A 122 -25.69 -18.33 57.83
#